data_AF-A0A936N5B4-F1
#
_entry.id   AF-A0A936N5B4-F1
#
_cell.length_a   1.000
_cell.length_b   1.000
_cell.length_c   1.000
_cell.angle_alpha   90.00
_cell.angle_beta   90.00
_cell.angle_gamma   90.00
#
_symmetry.space_group_name_H-M   'P 1'
#
loop_
_entity.id
_entity.type
_entity.pdbx_description
1 polymer ?
#
loop_
_entity_poly.entity_id
_entity_poly.type
_entity_poly.pdbx_seq_one_letter_code
_entity_poly.pdbx_strand_id
1 'polypeptide(L)'
;MFQNITPGFLKKLNDKLLINYPVLWISKIHLAVWHIVLLMLCSALFGLALPIDIRIDIQHELWYFLLTVLAIIIMCFWIYRYAIFNKEKNFGNYKWTDEYLNFSLVFTIILLILLIPVPFELIQNARVSSMFEKEEIIRDLNTLNENEPYLANSSYTYFEWYDSTNTVQYVNLKKLNPNGTAYFVPYFIKWDSLNFPEIKTAHQLIKAYKPIYDKSILLSKINAFVAVANKYKVKMDLTAEEMANRYLELIKKNKVQANEMNYYGSYQYELLTVFTNLYEAKYNRLFIFTADYRWTIFYFTLSITSFLLLFKMTKWRQFLLTIIILLLYPLITFILFELLSFGGYFKRGNLFTIGLLLLFLFSAITCFYYWKQKQVYKPFYNLFNQITYVSIIYIFLLVLSFIHDNTNIFHNHDYYNNALNYKMVEASEIPTVHNTDSYFQSYLDSYWREEYDRWMSIMKYSGIIIFISFLPIFKKLFVKQLSLPSKT
;
A
#
# COMPACT_ATOMS: atom_id res chain seq x y z
N MET A 1 -19.83 20.74 -14.45
CA MET A 1 -20.03 20.54 -13.00
C MET A 1 -21.41 21.00 -12.65
N PHE A 2 -22.03 20.32 -11.70
CA PHE A 2 -23.47 20.38 -11.41
C PHE A 2 -23.92 21.84 -11.21
N GLN A 3 -24.59 22.41 -12.22
CA GLN A 3 -24.98 23.83 -12.23
C GLN A 3 -25.96 24.15 -11.10
N ASN A 4 -26.78 23.17 -10.71
CA ASN A 4 -27.81 23.31 -9.69
C ASN A 4 -27.23 23.43 -8.26
N ILE A 5 -26.02 22.93 -8.03
CA ILE A 5 -25.38 22.89 -6.69
C ILE A 5 -24.28 23.97 -6.58
N THR A 6 -24.01 24.70 -7.67
CA THR A 6 -22.94 25.71 -7.67
C THR A 6 -23.44 27.02 -7.05
N PRO A 7 -22.87 27.48 -5.92
CA PRO A 7 -23.27 28.72 -5.26
C PRO A 7 -23.05 29.96 -6.14
N GLY A 8 -23.85 31.01 -5.91
CA GLY A 8 -23.85 32.22 -6.74
C GLY A 8 -22.50 32.93 -6.83
N PHE A 9 -21.68 32.93 -5.77
CA PHE A 9 -20.35 33.54 -5.80
C PHE A 9 -19.39 32.81 -6.76
N LEU A 10 -19.50 31.48 -6.90
CA LEU A 10 -18.70 30.71 -7.85
C LEU A 10 -19.09 30.99 -9.30
N LYS A 11 -20.36 31.33 -9.55
CA LYS A 11 -20.80 31.80 -10.89
C LYS A 11 -20.11 33.13 -11.23
N LYS A 12 -20.11 34.10 -10.30
CA LYS A 12 -19.38 35.37 -10.47
C LYS A 12 -17.87 35.16 -10.68
N LEU A 13 -17.26 34.26 -9.92
CA LEU A 13 -15.84 33.91 -10.08
C LEU A 13 -15.57 33.25 -11.44
N ASN A 14 -16.45 32.37 -11.90
CA ASN A 14 -16.34 31.73 -13.21
C ASN A 14 -16.32 32.78 -14.34
N ASP A 15 -17.18 33.78 -14.29
CA ASP A 15 -17.26 34.81 -15.32
C ASP A 15 -16.03 35.73 -15.27
N LYS A 16 -15.56 36.07 -14.06
CA LYS A 16 -14.31 36.82 -13.88
C LYS A 16 -13.09 36.07 -14.42
N LEU A 17 -12.98 34.76 -14.19
CA LEU A 17 -11.88 33.93 -14.69
C LEU A 17 -11.91 33.78 -16.22
N LEU A 18 -13.10 33.70 -16.82
CA LEU A 18 -13.24 33.60 -18.28
C LEU A 18 -12.55 34.78 -19.00
N ILE A 19 -12.75 35.98 -18.47
CA ILE A 19 -12.26 37.23 -19.06
C ILE A 19 -10.78 37.44 -18.74
N ASN A 20 -10.38 37.26 -17.48
CA ASN A 20 -9.05 37.70 -17.01
C ASN A 20 -8.00 36.57 -16.96
N TYR A 21 -8.41 35.32 -16.76
CA TYR A 21 -7.50 34.20 -16.50
C TYR A 21 -7.96 32.93 -17.25
N PRO A 22 -7.81 32.91 -18.58
CA PRO A 22 -8.39 31.85 -19.40
C PRO A 22 -7.86 30.46 -19.08
N VAL A 23 -6.58 30.32 -18.71
CA VAL A 23 -5.97 29.02 -18.34
C VAL A 23 -6.67 28.44 -17.09
N LEU A 24 -6.87 29.25 -16.05
CA LEU A 24 -7.62 28.87 -14.84
C LEU A 24 -9.08 28.52 -15.16
N TRP A 25 -9.70 29.30 -16.06
CA TRP A 25 -11.08 29.06 -16.46
C TRP A 25 -11.26 27.76 -17.24
N ILE A 26 -10.30 27.38 -18.09
CA ILE A 26 -10.31 26.16 -18.89
C ILE A 26 -10.13 24.93 -18.02
N SER A 27 -9.23 24.97 -17.04
CA SER A 27 -9.04 23.86 -16.08
C SER A 27 -10.27 23.64 -15.20
N LYS A 28 -11.14 24.67 -15.08
CA LYS A 28 -12.31 24.67 -14.20
C LYS A 28 -11.94 24.42 -12.74
N ILE A 29 -10.73 24.77 -12.33
CA ILE A 29 -10.20 24.47 -10.99
C ILE A 29 -11.12 24.98 -9.87
N HIS A 30 -11.67 26.18 -10.01
CA HIS A 30 -12.57 26.80 -9.02
C HIS A 30 -13.86 25.99 -8.80
N LEU A 31 -14.39 25.38 -9.86
CA LEU A 31 -15.55 24.48 -9.73
C LEU A 31 -15.11 23.11 -9.23
N ALA A 32 -13.99 22.59 -9.72
CA ALA A 32 -13.47 21.28 -9.34
C ALA A 32 -13.21 21.20 -7.84
N VAL A 33 -12.43 22.15 -7.31
CA VAL A 33 -12.08 22.23 -5.88
C VAL A 33 -13.32 22.31 -5.01
N TRP A 34 -14.32 23.12 -5.36
CA TRP A 34 -15.57 23.21 -4.59
C TRP A 34 -16.27 21.86 -4.43
N HIS A 35 -16.45 21.12 -5.54
CA HIS A 35 -17.12 19.84 -5.49
C HIS A 35 -16.27 18.77 -4.81
N ILE A 36 -14.94 18.81 -4.98
CA ILE A 36 -14.03 17.89 -4.30
C ILE A 36 -14.10 18.09 -2.78
N VAL A 37 -14.07 19.34 -2.30
CA VAL A 37 -14.21 19.63 -0.86
C VAL A 37 -15.54 19.12 -0.33
N LEU A 38 -16.64 19.35 -1.04
CA LEU A 38 -17.95 18.82 -0.65
C LEU A 38 -17.94 17.29 -0.54
N LEU A 39 -17.29 16.60 -1.48
CA LEU A 39 -17.21 15.14 -1.49
C LEU A 39 -16.25 14.58 -0.44
N MET A 40 -15.16 15.29 -0.15
CA MET A 40 -14.29 14.98 1.00
C MET A 40 -15.05 15.12 2.32
N LEU A 41 -15.92 16.13 2.45
CA LEU A 41 -16.81 16.27 3.60
C LEU A 41 -17.82 15.13 3.66
N CYS A 42 -18.44 14.73 2.54
CA CYS A 42 -19.32 13.56 2.51
C CYS A 42 -18.58 12.27 2.91
N SER A 43 -17.38 12.05 2.37
CA SER A 43 -16.50 10.92 2.70
C SER A 43 -16.17 10.87 4.21
N ALA A 44 -15.84 12.02 4.79
CA ALA A 44 -15.69 12.17 6.23
C ALA A 44 -16.97 11.83 7.01
N LEU A 45 -18.13 12.33 6.57
CA LEU A 45 -19.42 12.03 7.19
C LEU A 45 -19.76 10.53 7.11
N PHE A 46 -19.43 9.85 6.01
CA PHE A 46 -19.54 8.38 5.93
C PHE A 46 -18.65 7.69 6.97
N GLY A 47 -17.42 8.19 7.14
CA GLY A 47 -16.50 7.71 8.19
C GLY A 47 -17.05 7.91 9.61
N LEU A 48 -17.85 8.95 9.84
CA LEU A 48 -18.53 9.16 11.12
C LEU A 48 -19.79 8.29 11.29
N ALA A 49 -20.56 8.11 10.22
CA ALA A 49 -21.87 7.47 10.27
C ALA A 49 -21.79 5.94 10.36
N LEU A 50 -20.77 5.31 9.77
CA LEU A 50 -20.66 3.84 9.81
C LEU A 50 -20.39 3.34 11.25
N PRO A 51 -21.09 2.28 11.68
CA PRO A 51 -20.81 1.64 12.96
C PRO A 51 -19.42 0.98 12.92
N ILE A 52 -18.74 0.97 14.06
CA ILE A 52 -17.46 0.30 14.22
C ILE A 52 -17.68 -0.94 15.07
N ASP A 53 -17.32 -2.10 14.53
CA ASP A 53 -17.20 -3.34 15.29
C ASP A 53 -15.74 -3.81 15.23
N ILE A 54 -15.01 -3.60 16.33
CA ILE A 54 -13.60 -3.97 16.45
C ILE A 54 -13.37 -5.49 16.45
N ARG A 55 -14.42 -6.31 16.59
CA ARG A 55 -14.31 -7.77 16.61
C ARG A 55 -14.22 -8.40 15.23
N ILE A 56 -14.63 -7.65 14.20
CA ILE A 56 -14.56 -8.08 12.81
C ILE A 56 -13.38 -7.35 12.18
N ASP A 57 -12.73 -8.00 11.22
CA ASP A 57 -11.74 -7.35 10.38
C ASP A 57 -12.36 -6.09 9.76
N ILE A 58 -11.78 -4.93 10.03
CA ILE A 58 -12.41 -3.68 9.65
C ILE A 58 -12.24 -3.56 8.14
N GLN A 59 -13.33 -3.77 7.41
CA GLN A 59 -13.38 -3.71 5.94
C GLN A 59 -13.25 -2.28 5.39
N HIS A 60 -12.22 -1.54 5.85
CA HIS A 60 -11.84 -0.23 5.33
C HIS A 60 -11.65 -0.28 3.83
N GLU A 61 -11.04 -1.36 3.33
CA GLU A 61 -10.73 -1.57 1.92
C GLU A 61 -11.97 -1.49 1.01
N LEU A 62 -13.09 -2.10 1.40
CA LEU A 62 -14.30 -2.11 0.59
C LEU A 62 -14.88 -0.69 0.46
N TRP A 63 -15.03 0.03 1.56
CA TRP A 63 -15.57 1.39 1.55
C TRP A 63 -14.64 2.39 0.88
N TYR A 64 -13.34 2.25 1.13
CA TYR A 64 -12.31 3.02 0.46
C TYR A 64 -12.35 2.81 -1.06
N PHE A 65 -12.50 1.55 -1.50
CA PHE A 65 -12.67 1.19 -2.91
C PHE A 65 -13.94 1.82 -3.52
N LEU A 66 -15.09 1.72 -2.85
CA LEU A 66 -16.35 2.32 -3.34
C LEU A 66 -16.24 3.85 -3.49
N LEU A 67 -15.62 4.53 -2.52
CA LEU A 67 -15.36 5.98 -2.60
C LEU A 67 -14.36 6.32 -3.71
N THR A 68 -13.38 5.45 -3.97
CA THR A 68 -12.42 5.59 -5.08
C THR A 68 -13.13 5.47 -6.43
N VAL A 69 -14.04 4.51 -6.59
CA VAL A 69 -14.87 4.36 -7.80
C VAL A 69 -15.70 5.62 -8.04
N LEU A 70 -16.33 6.16 -7.00
CA LEU A 70 -17.05 7.42 -7.08
C LEU A 70 -16.14 8.57 -7.53
N ALA A 71 -14.95 8.69 -6.94
CA ALA A 71 -13.95 9.67 -7.33
C ALA A 71 -13.56 9.55 -8.82
N ILE A 72 -13.37 8.33 -9.32
CA ILE A 72 -13.09 8.06 -10.74
C ILE A 72 -14.24 8.51 -11.64
N ILE A 73 -15.50 8.27 -11.26
CA ILE A 73 -16.67 8.74 -12.04
C ILE A 73 -16.66 10.27 -12.16
N ILE A 74 -16.38 10.97 -11.06
CA ILE A 74 -16.27 12.43 -11.04
C ILE A 74 -15.09 12.91 -11.88
N MET A 75 -13.96 12.21 -11.80
CA MET A 75 -12.79 12.47 -12.64
C MET A 75 -13.14 12.37 -14.12
N CYS A 76 -13.82 11.30 -14.55
CA CYS A 76 -14.29 11.13 -15.93
C CYS A 76 -15.20 12.28 -16.38
N PHE A 77 -16.15 12.68 -15.53
CA PHE A 77 -17.03 13.81 -15.84
C PHE A 77 -16.27 15.15 -15.94
N TRP A 78 -15.31 15.38 -15.04
CA TRP A 78 -14.45 16.57 -15.11
C TRP A 78 -13.56 16.54 -16.37
N ILE A 79 -12.95 15.40 -16.68
CA ILE A 79 -12.13 15.17 -17.88
C ILE A 79 -12.93 15.50 -19.14
N TYR A 80 -14.16 14.98 -19.26
CA TYR A 80 -15.04 15.27 -20.39
C TYR A 80 -15.25 16.78 -20.59
N ARG A 81 -15.53 17.50 -19.49
CA ARG A 81 -15.70 18.96 -19.54
C ARG A 81 -14.40 19.66 -19.89
N TYR A 82 -13.28 19.25 -19.30
CA TYR A 82 -11.95 19.79 -19.57
C TYR A 82 -11.54 19.58 -21.05
N ALA A 83 -11.87 18.43 -21.62
CA ALA A 83 -11.56 18.03 -22.99
C ALA A 83 -12.34 18.84 -24.05
N ILE A 84 -13.64 19.09 -23.82
CA ILE A 84 -14.48 19.86 -24.75
C ILE A 84 -13.99 21.30 -24.89
N PHE A 85 -13.55 21.92 -23.80
CA PHE A 85 -13.06 23.30 -23.83
C PHE A 85 -11.58 23.35 -24.24
N ASN A 86 -11.32 23.15 -25.53
CA ASN A 86 -9.99 23.35 -26.12
C ASN A 86 -9.87 24.77 -26.72
N LYS A 87 -9.61 25.75 -25.86
CA LYS A 87 -9.46 27.15 -26.26
C LYS A 87 -8.25 27.39 -27.17
N GLU A 88 -7.22 26.55 -27.09
CA GLU A 88 -5.97 26.69 -27.86
C GLU A 88 -6.21 26.61 -29.37
N LYS A 89 -7.20 25.83 -29.79
CA LYS A 89 -7.60 25.76 -31.21
C LYS A 89 -8.33 27.01 -31.70
N ASN A 90 -8.90 27.81 -30.78
CA ASN A 90 -9.94 28.78 -31.13
C ASN A 90 -9.58 30.25 -30.85
N PHE A 91 -8.66 30.58 -29.92
CA PHE A 91 -8.46 31.97 -29.47
C PHE A 91 -6.98 32.37 -29.29
N GLY A 92 -6.15 32.02 -30.28
CA GLY A 92 -4.69 32.15 -30.29
C GLY A 92 -4.11 33.40 -29.60
N ASN A 93 -3.50 33.18 -28.44
CA ASN A 93 -2.30 33.85 -27.92
C ASN A 93 -1.95 33.19 -26.57
N TYR A 94 -1.05 32.22 -26.59
CA TYR A 94 -0.59 31.49 -25.41
C TYR A 94 0.88 31.80 -25.14
N LYS A 95 1.22 32.07 -23.88
CA LYS A 95 2.61 32.15 -23.44
C LYS A 95 3.14 30.74 -23.23
N TRP A 96 4.44 30.54 -23.43
CA TRP A 96 5.09 29.25 -23.17
C TRP A 96 4.96 28.82 -21.69
N THR A 97 4.82 29.78 -20.78
CA THR A 97 4.60 29.55 -19.34
C THR A 97 3.23 28.95 -19.02
N ASP A 98 2.24 29.15 -19.89
CA ASP A 98 0.87 28.69 -19.67
C ASP A 98 0.79 27.16 -19.64
N GLU A 99 1.75 26.45 -20.24
CA GLU A 99 1.85 24.99 -20.19
C GLU A 99 2.13 24.46 -18.79
N TYR A 100 3.07 25.08 -18.09
CA TYR A 100 3.40 24.68 -16.72
C TYR A 100 2.22 24.95 -15.79
N LEU A 101 1.53 26.08 -15.98
CA LEU A 101 0.33 26.40 -15.23
C LEU A 101 -0.78 25.38 -15.54
N ASN A 102 -1.04 25.08 -16.81
CA ASN A 102 -2.07 24.11 -17.19
C ASN A 102 -1.76 22.71 -16.65
N PHE A 103 -0.51 22.24 -16.77
CA PHE A 103 -0.04 20.98 -16.18
C PHE A 103 -0.30 20.96 -14.67
N SER A 104 0.14 22.00 -13.95
CA SER A 104 0.02 22.07 -12.49
C SER A 104 -1.46 22.07 -12.04
N LEU A 105 -2.33 22.77 -12.76
CA LEU A 105 -3.76 22.80 -12.48
C LEU A 105 -4.42 21.44 -12.71
N VAL A 106 -4.14 20.79 -13.84
CA VAL A 106 -4.69 19.46 -14.17
C VAL A 106 -4.19 18.42 -13.18
N PHE A 107 -2.89 18.40 -12.88
CA PHE A 107 -2.27 17.53 -11.90
C PHE A 107 -2.92 17.70 -10.52
N THR A 108 -3.05 18.95 -10.05
CA THR A 108 -3.65 19.26 -8.76
C THR A 108 -5.10 18.79 -8.68
N ILE A 109 -5.90 19.01 -9.73
CA ILE A 109 -7.30 18.58 -9.73
C ILE A 109 -7.41 17.05 -9.67
N ILE A 110 -6.64 16.32 -10.49
CA ILE A 110 -6.66 14.85 -10.48
C ILE A 110 -6.22 14.33 -9.11
N LEU A 111 -5.14 14.88 -8.56
CA LEU A 111 -4.64 14.49 -7.24
C LEU A 111 -5.73 14.72 -6.18
N LEU A 112 -6.34 15.90 -6.15
CA LEU A 112 -7.41 16.22 -5.20
C LEU A 112 -8.62 15.31 -5.35
N ILE A 113 -9.00 14.92 -6.57
CA ILE A 113 -10.08 13.94 -6.79
C ILE A 113 -9.70 12.57 -6.20
N LEU A 114 -8.48 12.10 -6.42
CA LEU A 114 -8.01 10.82 -5.88
C LEU A 114 -7.87 10.81 -4.35
N LEU A 115 -7.80 11.98 -3.73
CA LEU A 115 -7.79 12.14 -2.27
C LEU A 115 -9.20 12.15 -1.63
N ILE A 116 -10.28 12.09 -2.42
CA ILE A 116 -11.66 12.04 -1.88
C ILE A 116 -11.88 10.92 -0.84
N PRO A 117 -11.32 9.70 -0.98
CA PRO A 117 -11.49 8.62 0.01
C PRO A 117 -10.67 8.79 1.29
N VAL A 118 -9.68 9.69 1.32
CA VAL A 118 -8.75 9.83 2.45
C VAL A 118 -9.43 10.27 3.76
N PRO A 119 -10.34 11.26 3.78
CA PRO A 119 -11.02 11.66 5.02
C PRO A 119 -11.81 10.53 5.69
N PHE A 120 -12.41 9.62 4.91
CA PHE A 120 -13.09 8.44 5.43
C PHE A 120 -12.14 7.59 6.28
N GLU A 121 -10.99 7.23 5.70
CA GLU A 121 -9.96 6.41 6.36
C GLU A 121 -9.44 7.08 7.64
N LEU A 122 -9.12 8.38 7.55
CA LEU A 122 -8.61 9.14 8.69
C LEU A 122 -9.59 9.16 9.87
N ILE A 123 -10.88 9.37 9.58
CA ILE A 123 -11.91 9.44 10.62
C ILE A 123 -12.16 8.07 11.23
N GLN A 124 -12.28 7.03 10.40
CA GLN A 124 -12.49 5.67 10.89
C GLN A 124 -11.34 5.23 11.79
N ASN A 125 -10.10 5.43 11.33
CA ASN A 125 -8.91 5.12 12.12
C ASN A 125 -8.83 5.92 13.43
N ALA A 126 -9.12 7.22 13.38
CA ALA A 126 -9.13 8.08 14.57
C ALA A 126 -10.18 7.61 15.59
N ARG A 127 -11.35 7.17 15.12
CA ARG A 127 -12.39 6.64 16.02
C ARG A 127 -11.93 5.36 16.70
N VAL A 128 -11.36 4.41 15.96
CA VAL A 128 -10.83 3.15 16.53
C VAL A 128 -9.70 3.43 17.52
N SER A 129 -8.73 4.28 17.15
CA SER A 129 -7.56 4.58 18.00
C SER A 129 -7.91 5.34 19.28
N SER A 130 -9.05 6.05 19.29
CA SER A 130 -9.59 6.76 20.46
C SER A 130 -10.53 5.92 21.34
N MET A 131 -10.84 4.68 20.98
CA MET A 131 -11.78 3.86 21.77
C MET A 131 -11.26 3.48 23.16
N PHE A 132 -9.95 3.29 23.30
CA PHE A 132 -9.30 2.88 24.53
C PHE A 132 -7.98 3.61 24.72
N GLU A 133 -7.65 3.90 25.97
CA GLU A 133 -6.36 4.50 26.30
C GLU A 133 -5.22 3.51 26.11
N LYS A 134 -4.01 4.02 25.84
CA LYS A 134 -2.84 3.17 25.58
C LYS A 134 -2.54 2.27 26.78
N GLU A 135 -2.53 2.85 27.97
CA GLU A 135 -2.22 2.18 29.23
C GLU A 135 -3.28 1.12 29.56
N GLU A 136 -4.52 1.38 29.20
CA GLU A 136 -5.64 0.47 29.33
C GLU A 136 -5.47 -0.75 28.43
N ILE A 137 -5.13 -0.56 27.15
CA ILE A 137 -4.85 -1.66 26.21
C ILE A 137 -3.70 -2.54 26.72
N ILE A 138 -2.60 -1.93 27.19
CA ILE A 138 -1.44 -2.67 27.72
C ILE A 138 -1.83 -3.50 28.95
N ARG A 139 -2.57 -2.91 29.89
CA ARG A 139 -3.04 -3.62 31.09
C ARG A 139 -3.96 -4.79 30.73
N ASP A 140 -4.85 -4.59 29.78
CA ASP A 140 -5.79 -5.61 29.34
C ASP A 140 -5.08 -6.75 28.58
N LEU A 141 -4.12 -6.42 27.72
CA LEU A 141 -3.24 -7.40 27.06
C LEU A 141 -2.49 -8.25 28.08
N ASN A 142 -1.85 -7.63 29.07
CA ASN A 142 -1.14 -8.34 30.13
C ASN A 142 -2.11 -9.22 30.94
N THR A 143 -3.31 -8.72 31.23
CA THR A 143 -4.34 -9.50 31.94
C THR A 143 -4.80 -10.71 31.14
N LEU A 144 -5.02 -10.57 29.83
CA LEU A 144 -5.41 -11.71 28.99
C LEU A 144 -4.26 -12.73 28.91
N ASN A 145 -3.05 -12.27 28.59
CA ASN A 145 -1.88 -13.14 28.41
C ASN A 145 -1.48 -13.87 29.70
N GLU A 146 -1.53 -13.20 30.86
CA GLU A 146 -1.21 -13.83 32.14
C GLU A 146 -2.21 -14.90 32.57
N ASN A 147 -3.46 -14.77 32.13
CA ASN A 147 -4.57 -15.60 32.60
C ASN A 147 -4.99 -16.68 31.59
N GLU A 148 -4.62 -16.56 30.31
CA GLU A 148 -4.91 -17.53 29.24
C GLU A 148 -4.49 -18.97 29.60
N PRO A 149 -3.31 -19.23 30.21
CA PRO A 149 -2.89 -20.58 30.56
C PRO A 149 -3.72 -21.25 31.66
N TYR A 150 -4.71 -20.57 32.23
CA TYR A 150 -5.64 -21.15 33.21
C TYR A 150 -6.97 -21.59 32.57
N LEU A 151 -7.16 -21.36 31.27
CA LEU A 151 -8.36 -21.77 30.52
C LEU A 151 -8.28 -23.23 30.03
N ALA A 152 -7.11 -23.88 30.15
CA ALA A 152 -6.86 -25.26 29.69
C ALA A 152 -7.23 -25.49 28.22
N ASN A 153 -6.85 -24.55 27.36
CA ASN A 153 -7.00 -24.67 25.91
C ASN A 153 -5.83 -25.47 25.31
N SER A 154 -6.13 -26.29 24.30
CA SER A 154 -5.19 -27.18 23.62
C SER A 154 -4.16 -26.49 22.73
N SER A 155 -4.30 -25.19 22.51
CA SER A 155 -3.45 -24.42 21.61
C SER A 155 -2.04 -24.22 22.18
N TYR A 156 -1.21 -25.27 22.17
CA TYR A 156 0.27 -25.22 22.23
C TYR A 156 0.91 -24.47 23.44
N THR A 157 0.13 -24.04 24.44
CA THR A 157 0.61 -23.25 25.60
C THR A 157 1.52 -24.08 26.52
N TYR A 158 1.32 -25.39 26.54
CA TYR A 158 1.92 -26.31 27.50
C TYR A 158 2.95 -27.23 26.87
N PHE A 159 3.84 -27.79 27.68
CA PHE A 159 4.87 -28.72 27.20
C PHE A 159 4.24 -30.02 26.67
N GLU A 160 4.48 -30.32 25.40
CA GLU A 160 3.90 -31.46 24.67
C GLU A 160 4.91 -32.58 24.45
N TRP A 161 4.47 -33.83 24.64
CA TRP A 161 5.33 -35.01 24.54
C TRP A 161 4.60 -36.03 23.67
N TYR A 162 5.30 -36.56 22.67
CA TYR A 162 4.76 -37.57 21.78
C TYR A 162 5.10 -38.96 22.30
N ASP A 163 4.07 -39.74 22.63
CA ASP A 163 4.23 -41.15 22.95
C ASP A 163 4.21 -41.97 21.66
N SER A 164 5.40 -42.35 21.19
CA SER A 164 5.56 -43.10 19.94
C SER A 164 4.96 -44.51 19.99
N THR A 165 4.76 -45.08 21.18
CA THR A 165 4.17 -46.42 21.33
C THR A 165 2.67 -46.38 21.13
N ASN A 166 2.01 -45.36 21.67
CA ASN A 166 0.56 -45.21 21.56
C ASN A 166 0.12 -44.27 20.43
N THR A 167 1.06 -43.58 19.77
CA THR A 167 0.79 -42.55 18.76
C THR A 167 -0.11 -41.41 19.26
N VAL A 168 0.02 -41.07 20.55
CA VAL A 168 -0.78 -40.03 21.23
C VAL A 168 0.11 -38.89 21.69
N GLN A 169 -0.38 -37.66 21.51
CA GLN A 169 0.23 -36.44 22.03
C GLN A 169 -0.33 -36.12 23.41
N TYR A 170 0.57 -36.03 24.39
CA TYR A 170 0.24 -35.66 25.76
C TYR A 170 0.74 -34.27 26.07
N VAL A 171 0.05 -33.61 26.99
CA VAL A 171 0.30 -32.24 27.38
C VAL A 171 0.42 -32.15 28.90
N ASN A 172 1.38 -31.34 29.37
CA ASN A 172 1.65 -31.14 30.79
C ASN A 172 1.28 -29.72 31.23
N LEU A 173 0.09 -29.57 31.84
CA LEU A 173 -0.40 -28.27 32.34
C LEU A 173 0.49 -27.65 33.43
N LYS A 174 1.42 -28.40 34.03
CA LYS A 174 2.33 -27.89 35.07
C LYS A 174 3.49 -27.08 34.49
N LYS A 175 3.72 -27.14 33.16
CA LYS A 175 4.83 -26.46 32.48
C LYS A 175 4.37 -25.86 31.16
N LEU A 176 4.65 -24.58 30.96
CA LEU A 176 4.44 -23.93 29.66
C LEU A 176 5.55 -24.31 28.69
N ASN A 177 5.26 -24.31 27.38
CA ASN A 177 6.24 -24.58 26.34
C ASN A 177 7.14 -23.35 26.12
N PRO A 178 8.45 -23.40 26.41
CA PRO A 178 9.35 -22.25 26.26
C PRO A 178 9.68 -21.90 24.82
N ASN A 179 9.61 -22.90 23.92
CA ASN A 179 9.82 -22.71 22.48
C ASN A 179 8.51 -22.32 21.78
N GLY A 180 7.47 -22.12 22.60
CA GLY A 180 6.23 -21.61 22.17
C GLY A 180 6.34 -20.09 21.86
N THR A 181 6.74 -19.70 20.65
CA THR A 181 6.76 -18.30 20.18
C THR A 181 5.41 -17.61 19.86
N ALA A 182 4.24 -18.28 19.87
CA ALA A 182 2.96 -17.77 19.32
C ALA A 182 1.69 -17.96 20.21
N TYR A 183 1.78 -18.00 21.54
CA TYR A 183 0.81 -18.80 22.34
C TYR A 183 0.17 -18.14 23.56
N PHE A 184 0.06 -16.82 23.58
CA PHE A 184 -0.93 -16.17 24.46
C PHE A 184 -1.97 -15.50 23.57
N VAL A 185 -3.16 -15.22 24.08
CA VAL A 185 -4.17 -14.48 23.33
C VAL A 185 -4.37 -13.12 23.98
N PRO A 186 -4.10 -12.01 23.26
CA PRO A 186 -3.65 -11.93 21.87
C PRO A 186 -2.14 -11.63 21.80
N TYR A 187 -1.32 -12.67 21.71
CA TYR A 187 0.12 -12.56 21.49
C TYR A 187 0.48 -12.96 20.07
N PHE A 188 0.30 -12.00 19.17
CA PHE A 188 1.30 -11.65 18.16
C PHE A 188 0.97 -10.26 17.61
N ILE A 189 1.31 -9.21 18.36
CA ILE A 189 1.56 -7.94 17.68
C ILE A 189 3.03 -8.00 17.28
N LYS A 190 3.23 -8.19 15.98
CA LYS A 190 4.37 -8.78 15.27
C LYS A 190 5.78 -8.23 15.61
N TRP A 191 5.92 -7.23 16.49
CA TRP A 191 7.16 -6.48 16.77
C TRP A 191 7.28 -5.84 18.18
N ASP A 192 6.47 -6.23 19.18
CA ASP A 192 6.08 -5.28 20.24
C ASP A 192 6.92 -5.12 21.52
N SER A 193 7.65 -6.13 22.01
CA SER A 193 8.38 -5.92 23.29
C SER A 193 9.45 -4.82 23.23
N LEU A 194 9.92 -4.49 22.01
CA LEU A 194 10.88 -3.41 21.78
C LEU A 194 10.20 -2.03 21.76
N ASN A 195 8.93 -1.96 21.35
CA ASN A 195 8.19 -0.70 21.24
C ASN A 195 7.32 -0.40 22.49
N PHE A 196 6.99 -1.43 23.27
CA PHE A 196 6.17 -1.35 24.48
C PHE A 196 6.79 -2.18 25.60
N PRO A 197 7.77 -1.62 26.34
CA PRO A 197 8.47 -2.34 27.39
C PRO A 197 7.55 -2.79 28.54
N GLU A 198 6.35 -2.21 28.65
CA GLU A 198 5.34 -2.57 29.65
C GLU A 198 4.55 -3.84 29.30
N ILE A 199 4.56 -4.27 28.03
CA ILE A 199 3.95 -5.54 27.62
C ILE A 199 4.89 -6.67 28.04
N LYS A 200 4.36 -7.62 28.82
CA LYS A 200 5.16 -8.75 29.28
C LYS A 200 5.61 -9.60 28.11
N THR A 201 6.90 -9.88 28.04
CA THR A 201 7.46 -10.79 27.03
C THR A 201 6.98 -12.22 27.28
N ALA A 202 7.00 -13.06 26.23
CA ALA A 202 6.69 -14.48 26.37
C ALA A 202 7.54 -15.14 27.48
N HIS A 203 8.83 -14.82 27.56
CA HIS A 203 9.71 -15.30 28.62
C HIS A 203 9.25 -14.88 30.03
N GLN A 204 8.85 -13.62 30.20
CA GLN A 204 8.34 -13.12 31.48
C GLN A 204 7.03 -13.82 31.88
N LEU A 205 6.13 -14.05 30.93
CA LEU A 205 4.87 -14.76 31.14
C LEU A 205 5.11 -16.22 31.53
N ILE A 206 5.99 -16.92 30.82
CA ILE A 206 6.39 -18.30 31.13
C ILE A 206 6.99 -18.42 32.53
N LYS A 207 7.88 -17.48 32.91
CA LYS A 207 8.49 -17.45 34.24
C LYS A 207 7.49 -17.13 35.35
N ALA A 208 6.47 -16.33 35.06
CA ALA A 208 5.45 -15.94 36.02
C ALA A 208 4.39 -17.02 36.26
N TYR A 209 4.18 -17.92 35.29
CA TYR A 209 3.18 -18.99 35.39
C TYR A 209 3.48 -19.96 36.55
N LYS A 210 2.46 -20.24 37.36
CA LYS A 210 2.50 -21.27 38.41
C LYS A 210 1.20 -22.06 38.38
N PRO A 211 1.24 -23.40 38.47
CA PRO A 211 0.03 -24.20 38.53
C PRO A 211 -0.80 -23.86 39.77
N ILE A 212 -2.12 -23.70 39.61
CA ILE A 212 -3.03 -23.31 40.69
C ILE A 212 -3.94 -24.49 41.03
N TYR A 213 -3.96 -24.89 42.30
CA TYR A 213 -4.83 -25.97 42.80
C TYR A 213 -6.03 -25.45 43.61
N ASP A 214 -5.95 -24.20 44.06
CA ASP A 214 -7.04 -23.55 44.80
C ASP A 214 -8.09 -23.00 43.84
N LYS A 215 -9.33 -23.48 43.96
CA LYS A 215 -10.44 -23.07 43.07
C LYS A 215 -10.75 -21.57 43.17
N SER A 216 -10.62 -20.96 44.35
CA SER A 216 -10.94 -19.53 44.54
C SER A 216 -9.93 -18.63 43.83
N ILE A 217 -8.64 -18.95 43.93
CA ILE A 217 -7.57 -18.21 43.24
C ILE A 217 -7.71 -18.37 41.72
N LEU A 218 -7.98 -19.60 41.27
CA LEU A 218 -8.18 -19.90 39.86
C LEU A 218 -9.39 -19.16 39.28
N LEU A 219 -10.53 -19.19 39.99
CA LEU A 219 -11.73 -18.44 39.60
C LEU A 219 -11.45 -16.94 39.51
N SER A 220 -10.67 -16.37 40.42
CA SER A 220 -10.29 -14.95 40.35
C SER A 220 -9.51 -14.62 39.08
N LYS A 221 -8.59 -15.50 38.67
CA LYS A 221 -7.78 -15.34 37.45
C LYS A 221 -8.63 -15.47 36.18
N ILE A 222 -9.49 -16.48 36.11
CA ILE A 222 -10.38 -16.70 34.97
C ILE A 222 -11.42 -15.58 34.87
N ASN A 223 -11.99 -15.12 35.99
CA ASN A 223 -12.91 -13.98 35.98
C ASN A 223 -12.24 -12.69 35.49
N ALA A 224 -10.97 -12.46 35.82
CA ALA A 224 -10.22 -11.33 35.29
C ALA A 224 -10.08 -11.41 33.75
N PHE A 225 -9.78 -12.60 33.21
CA PHE A 225 -9.76 -12.83 31.76
C PHE A 225 -11.13 -12.57 31.12
N VAL A 226 -12.18 -13.19 31.67
CA VAL A 226 -13.57 -13.07 31.16
C VAL A 226 -14.07 -11.62 31.23
N ALA A 227 -13.70 -10.87 32.28
CA ALA A 227 -14.05 -9.46 32.41
C ALA A 227 -13.44 -8.62 31.28
N VAL A 228 -12.16 -8.85 30.93
CA VAL A 228 -11.53 -8.19 29.79
C VAL A 228 -12.16 -8.62 28.47
N ALA A 229 -12.42 -9.92 28.26
CA ALA A 229 -13.09 -10.38 27.05
C ALA A 229 -14.49 -9.73 26.87
N ASN A 230 -15.28 -9.68 27.93
CA ASN A 230 -16.61 -9.05 27.93
C ASN A 230 -16.54 -7.54 27.67
N LYS A 231 -15.50 -6.85 28.16
CA LYS A 231 -15.28 -5.42 27.88
C LYS A 231 -15.16 -5.15 26.38
N TYR A 232 -14.50 -6.05 25.65
CA TYR A 232 -14.39 -6.00 24.18
C TYR A 232 -15.56 -6.68 23.45
N LYS A 233 -16.63 -7.04 24.17
CA LYS A 233 -17.83 -7.72 23.64
C LYS A 233 -17.52 -9.07 22.99
N VAL A 234 -16.43 -9.72 23.39
CA VAL A 234 -16.08 -11.08 22.97
C VAL A 234 -16.79 -12.06 23.89
N LYS A 235 -17.57 -12.97 23.31
CA LYS A 235 -18.35 -13.94 24.09
C LYS A 235 -17.49 -15.16 24.41
N MET A 236 -17.51 -15.58 25.67
CA MET A 236 -16.90 -16.83 26.11
C MET A 236 -17.90 -17.99 25.98
N ASP A 237 -17.44 -19.13 25.46
CA ASP A 237 -18.28 -20.33 25.26
C ASP A 237 -18.61 -21.05 26.57
N LEU A 238 -17.74 -20.90 27.58
CA LEU A 238 -17.89 -21.48 28.91
C LEU A 238 -17.96 -20.40 29.97
N THR A 239 -18.63 -20.73 31.08
CA THR A 239 -18.57 -19.94 32.30
C THR A 239 -17.21 -20.07 32.97
N ALA A 240 -16.84 -19.08 33.78
CA ALA A 240 -15.60 -19.12 34.55
C ALA A 240 -15.51 -20.35 35.48
N GLU A 241 -16.65 -20.80 36.00
CA GLU A 241 -16.72 -21.98 36.86
C GLU A 241 -16.47 -23.29 36.11
N GLU A 242 -17.04 -23.45 34.92
CA GLU A 242 -16.77 -24.61 34.06
C GLU A 242 -15.30 -24.66 33.65
N MET A 243 -14.72 -23.52 33.27
CA MET A 243 -13.30 -23.42 32.94
C MET A 243 -12.40 -23.76 34.13
N ALA A 244 -12.72 -23.24 35.33
CA ALA A 244 -11.98 -23.54 36.56
C ALA A 244 -12.05 -25.04 36.93
N ASN A 245 -13.26 -25.62 36.92
CA ASN A 245 -13.47 -27.03 37.24
C ASN A 245 -12.69 -27.92 36.27
N ARG A 246 -12.73 -27.60 34.97
CA ARG A 246 -12.00 -28.35 33.94
C ARG A 246 -10.48 -28.25 34.12
N TYR A 247 -9.94 -27.05 34.34
CA TYR A 247 -8.50 -26.90 34.60
C TYR A 247 -8.07 -27.71 35.83
N LEU A 248 -8.84 -27.68 36.92
CA LEU A 248 -8.55 -28.45 38.14
C LEU A 248 -8.63 -29.96 37.93
N GLU A 249 -9.54 -30.43 37.06
CA GLU A 249 -9.60 -31.84 36.67
C GLU A 249 -8.35 -32.24 35.88
N LEU A 250 -8.00 -31.45 34.86
CA LEU A 250 -6.89 -31.74 33.97
C LEU A 250 -5.53 -31.64 34.67
N ILE A 251 -5.32 -30.67 35.55
CA ILE A 251 -4.02 -30.48 36.22
C ILE A 251 -3.68 -31.56 37.26
N LYS A 252 -4.70 -32.30 37.73
CA LYS A 252 -4.50 -33.50 38.56
C LYS A 252 -3.94 -34.67 37.74
N LYS A 253 -4.18 -34.69 36.42
CA LYS A 253 -3.59 -35.68 35.50
C LYS A 253 -2.13 -35.29 35.22
N ASN A 254 -1.22 -36.26 35.29
CA ASN A 254 0.19 -36.02 34.92
C ASN A 254 0.41 -35.98 33.40
N LYS A 255 -0.50 -36.60 32.64
CA LYS A 255 -0.52 -36.64 31.18
C LYS A 255 -1.95 -36.40 30.74
N VAL A 256 -2.22 -35.27 30.09
CA VAL A 256 -3.52 -34.94 29.50
C VAL A 256 -3.42 -35.19 28.00
N GLN A 257 -4.32 -35.97 27.43
CA GLN A 257 -4.34 -36.12 25.97
C GLN A 257 -4.79 -34.81 25.33
N ALA A 258 -4.20 -34.43 24.18
CA ALA A 258 -4.51 -33.15 23.54
C ALA A 258 -6.02 -32.95 23.22
N ASN A 259 -6.75 -34.05 22.95
CA ASN A 259 -8.20 -34.07 22.71
C ASN A 259 -9.06 -33.87 23.98
N GLU A 260 -8.50 -34.03 25.18
CA GLU A 260 -9.18 -33.74 26.46
C GLU A 260 -9.16 -32.24 26.80
N MET A 261 -8.27 -31.48 26.16
CA MET A 261 -8.26 -30.02 26.24
C MET A 261 -9.30 -29.43 25.30
N ASN A 262 -9.82 -28.25 25.63
CA ASN A 262 -10.81 -27.61 24.77
C ASN A 262 -10.14 -27.16 23.48
N TYR A 263 -10.59 -27.71 22.35
CA TYR A 263 -10.18 -27.28 21.03
C TYR A 263 -11.16 -26.20 20.56
N TYR A 264 -10.65 -25.00 20.33
CA TYR A 264 -11.33 -23.82 19.76
C TYR A 264 -12.42 -23.15 20.59
N GLY A 265 -12.11 -21.95 21.09
CA GLY A 265 -13.12 -20.94 21.32
C GLY A 265 -12.98 -19.83 20.28
N SER A 266 -14.08 -19.50 19.61
CA SER A 266 -14.21 -18.33 18.71
C SER A 266 -13.64 -17.05 19.33
N TYR A 267 -13.69 -16.96 20.67
CA TYR A 267 -13.13 -15.87 21.45
C TYR A 267 -11.64 -15.59 21.19
N GLN A 268 -10.82 -16.62 20.88
CA GLN A 268 -9.39 -16.40 20.66
C GLN A 268 -9.14 -15.58 19.40
N TYR A 269 -9.83 -15.96 18.33
CA TYR A 269 -9.79 -15.24 17.06
C TYR A 269 -10.38 -13.84 17.21
N GLU A 270 -11.53 -13.71 17.89
CA GLU A 270 -12.14 -12.40 18.11
C GLU A 270 -11.25 -11.46 18.93
N LEU A 271 -10.66 -11.93 20.04
CA LEU A 271 -9.71 -11.12 20.82
C LEU A 271 -8.48 -10.75 19.98
N LEU A 272 -7.94 -11.67 19.19
CA LEU A 272 -6.83 -11.37 18.29
C LEU A 272 -7.20 -10.28 17.29
N THR A 273 -8.37 -10.38 16.66
CA THR A 273 -8.87 -9.38 15.72
C THR A 273 -9.07 -8.02 16.42
N VAL A 274 -9.67 -8.00 17.60
CA VAL A 274 -9.85 -6.77 18.40
C VAL A 274 -8.54 -6.06 18.64
N PHE A 275 -7.55 -6.77 19.20
CA PHE A 275 -6.29 -6.14 19.57
C PHE A 275 -5.41 -5.83 18.36
N THR A 276 -5.53 -6.60 17.26
CA THR A 276 -4.90 -6.25 15.99
C THR A 276 -5.48 -4.94 15.47
N ASN A 277 -6.81 -4.82 15.37
CA ASN A 277 -7.47 -3.61 14.90
C ASN A 277 -7.10 -2.37 15.75
N LEU A 278 -7.11 -2.51 17.08
CA LEU A 278 -6.73 -1.42 17.98
C LEU A 278 -5.25 -1.04 17.83
N TYR A 279 -4.38 -2.03 17.68
CA TYR A 279 -2.96 -1.81 17.48
C TYR A 279 -2.69 -1.12 16.15
N GLU A 280 -3.22 -1.65 15.06
CA GLU A 280 -3.04 -1.09 13.73
C GLU A 280 -3.54 0.36 13.69
N ALA A 281 -4.69 0.62 14.29
CA ALA A 281 -5.25 1.96 14.28
C ALA A 281 -4.45 2.98 15.10
N LYS A 282 -3.86 2.55 16.22
CA LYS A 282 -3.15 3.44 17.15
C LYS A 282 -1.67 3.62 16.77
N TYR A 283 -1.03 2.61 16.20
CA TYR A 283 0.42 2.58 16.04
C TYR A 283 0.89 2.37 14.60
N ASN A 284 0.13 1.66 13.78
CA ASN A 284 0.55 1.51 12.39
C ASN A 284 0.31 2.79 11.62
N ARG A 285 1.25 3.06 10.73
CA ARG A 285 1.07 4.10 9.73
C ARG A 285 -0.01 3.63 8.76
N LEU A 286 -1.11 4.38 8.68
CA LEU A 286 -2.15 4.14 7.70
C LEU A 286 -1.57 3.89 6.30
N PHE A 287 -2.15 2.94 5.56
CA PHE A 287 -1.67 2.56 4.24
C PHE A 287 -1.59 3.78 3.30
N ILE A 288 -2.52 4.74 3.44
CA ILE A 288 -2.55 6.00 2.67
C ILE A 288 -1.31 6.88 2.87
N PHE A 289 -0.58 6.70 3.97
CA PHE A 289 0.65 7.44 4.25
C PHE A 289 1.91 6.64 3.92
N THR A 290 1.80 5.36 3.55
CA THR A 290 2.96 4.57 3.13
C THR A 290 3.66 5.21 1.94
N ALA A 291 4.97 4.98 1.80
CA ALA A 291 5.71 5.52 0.68
C ALA A 291 5.17 4.98 -0.65
N ASP A 292 4.88 3.68 -0.71
CA ASP A 292 4.41 2.98 -1.91
C ASP A 292 3.07 3.54 -2.39
N TYR A 293 2.11 3.72 -1.49
CA TYR A 293 0.81 4.29 -1.84
C TYR A 293 0.93 5.72 -2.37
N ARG A 294 1.72 6.58 -1.71
CA ARG A 294 1.94 7.97 -2.15
C ARG A 294 2.60 8.04 -3.53
N TRP A 295 3.59 7.20 -3.78
CA TRP A 295 4.23 7.11 -5.09
C TRP A 295 3.29 6.59 -6.16
N THR A 296 2.47 5.58 -5.84
CA THR A 296 1.46 5.05 -6.75
C THR A 296 0.43 6.11 -7.15
N ILE A 297 -0.18 6.83 -6.20
CA ILE A 297 -1.09 7.94 -6.54
C ILE A 297 -0.36 8.99 -7.37
N PHE A 298 0.87 9.38 -6.97
CA PHE A 298 1.62 10.42 -7.64
C PHE A 298 1.86 10.08 -9.12
N TYR A 299 2.40 8.89 -9.41
CA TYR A 299 2.64 8.45 -10.78
C TYR A 299 1.37 8.22 -11.57
N PHE A 300 0.30 7.71 -10.94
CA PHE A 300 -1.00 7.56 -11.58
C PHE A 300 -1.61 8.92 -11.97
N THR A 301 -1.57 9.89 -11.06
CA THR A 301 -1.97 11.29 -11.30
C THR A 301 -1.15 11.88 -12.44
N LEU A 302 0.16 11.65 -12.42
CA LEU A 302 1.07 12.13 -13.45
C LEU A 302 0.76 11.51 -14.81
N SER A 303 0.51 10.19 -14.90
CA SER A 303 0.10 9.53 -16.14
C SER A 303 -1.16 10.16 -16.72
N ILE A 304 -2.22 10.28 -15.92
CA ILE A 304 -3.51 10.82 -16.37
C ILE A 304 -3.32 12.26 -16.84
N THR A 305 -2.59 13.07 -16.08
CA THR A 305 -2.27 14.46 -16.44
C THR A 305 -1.61 14.51 -17.81
N SER A 306 -0.56 13.72 -18.01
CA SER A 306 0.18 13.66 -19.26
C SER A 306 -0.71 13.19 -20.42
N PHE A 307 -1.52 12.15 -20.23
CA PHE A 307 -2.48 11.71 -21.25
C PHE A 307 -3.50 12.78 -21.62
N LEU A 308 -4.02 13.55 -20.64
CA LEU A 308 -4.98 14.62 -20.93
C LEU A 308 -4.36 15.79 -21.68
N LEU A 309 -3.12 16.15 -21.35
CA LEU A 309 -2.39 17.17 -22.11
C LEU A 309 -2.09 16.67 -23.52
N LEU A 310 -1.62 15.43 -23.67
CA LEU A 310 -1.37 14.80 -24.96
C LEU A 310 -2.63 14.76 -25.84
N PHE A 311 -3.78 14.41 -25.25
CA PHE A 311 -5.07 14.41 -25.94
C PHE A 311 -5.42 15.78 -26.51
N LYS A 312 -5.16 16.86 -25.76
CA LYS A 312 -5.41 18.24 -26.24
C LYS A 312 -4.47 18.66 -27.37
N MET A 313 -3.24 18.16 -27.35
CA MET A 313 -2.20 18.49 -28.32
C MET A 313 -2.27 17.66 -29.62
N THR A 314 -3.09 16.61 -29.68
CA THR A 314 -3.09 15.64 -30.79
C THR A 314 -4.47 15.42 -31.41
N LYS A 315 -4.53 14.68 -32.53
CA LYS A 315 -5.81 14.24 -33.12
C LYS A 315 -6.31 13.01 -32.37
N TRP A 316 -7.60 12.97 -32.06
CA TRP A 316 -8.21 11.91 -31.24
C TRP A 316 -7.90 10.48 -31.74
N ARG A 317 -7.91 10.25 -33.07
CA ARG A 317 -7.58 8.94 -33.65
C ARG A 317 -6.16 8.48 -33.33
N GLN A 318 -5.20 9.40 -33.35
CA GLN A 318 -3.81 9.10 -33.08
C GLN A 318 -3.56 8.90 -31.60
N PHE A 319 -4.20 9.71 -30.77
CA PHE A 319 -4.19 9.54 -29.32
C PHE A 319 -4.71 8.16 -28.91
N LEU A 320 -5.85 7.72 -29.47
CA LEU A 320 -6.39 6.38 -29.21
C LEU A 320 -5.42 5.28 -29.65
N LEU A 321 -4.81 5.42 -30.84
CA LEU A 321 -3.80 4.48 -31.31
C LEU A 321 -2.59 4.43 -30.37
N THR A 322 -2.14 5.57 -29.84
CA THR A 322 -1.07 5.63 -28.84
C THR A 322 -1.47 4.91 -27.55
N ILE A 323 -2.69 5.13 -27.02
CA ILE A 323 -3.17 4.40 -25.84
C ILE A 323 -3.17 2.89 -26.09
N ILE A 324 -3.72 2.47 -27.22
CA ILE A 324 -3.78 1.06 -27.60
C ILE A 324 -2.36 0.46 -27.65
N ILE A 325 -1.40 1.16 -28.24
CA ILE A 325 -0.01 0.68 -28.31
C ILE A 325 0.63 0.65 -26.92
N LEU A 326 0.44 1.69 -26.09
CA LEU A 326 1.00 1.71 -24.74
C LEU A 326 0.39 0.66 -23.81
N LEU A 327 -0.83 0.18 -24.07
CA LEU A 327 -1.46 -0.90 -23.32
C LEU A 327 -1.12 -2.28 -23.89
N LEU A 328 -1.23 -2.46 -25.21
CA LEU A 328 -1.02 -3.74 -25.87
C LEU A 328 0.46 -4.09 -26.01
N TYR A 329 1.35 -3.14 -26.24
CA TYR A 329 2.76 -3.44 -26.44
C TYR A 329 3.38 -4.08 -25.18
N PRO A 330 3.26 -3.52 -23.96
CA PRO A 330 3.75 -4.18 -22.76
C PRO A 330 3.14 -5.57 -22.58
N LEU A 331 1.82 -5.71 -22.78
CA LEU A 331 1.13 -7.00 -22.64
C LEU A 331 1.65 -8.05 -23.64
N ILE A 332 1.79 -7.68 -24.91
CA ILE A 332 2.30 -8.55 -25.97
C ILE A 332 3.75 -8.92 -25.69
N THR A 333 4.60 -7.95 -25.31
CA THR A 333 5.99 -8.24 -24.93
C THR A 333 6.06 -9.19 -23.74
N PHE A 334 5.24 -8.97 -22.71
CA PHE A 334 5.16 -9.84 -21.54
C PHE A 334 4.77 -11.27 -21.92
N ILE A 335 3.70 -11.45 -22.71
CA ILE A 335 3.25 -12.77 -23.18
C ILE A 335 4.31 -13.45 -24.04
N LEU A 336 4.87 -12.74 -25.02
CA LEU A 336 5.91 -13.30 -25.90
C LEU A 336 7.14 -13.73 -25.10
N PHE A 337 7.55 -12.97 -24.09
CA PHE A 337 8.71 -13.31 -23.28
C PHE A 337 8.45 -14.41 -22.24
N GLU A 338 7.23 -14.53 -21.71
CA GLU A 338 6.85 -15.68 -20.88
C GLU A 338 6.77 -16.99 -21.69
N LEU A 339 6.34 -16.91 -22.96
CA LEU A 339 6.28 -18.07 -23.85
C LEU A 339 7.65 -18.53 -24.33
N LEU A 340 8.61 -17.62 -24.46
CA LEU A 340 9.99 -17.96 -24.80
C LEU A 340 10.71 -18.44 -23.54
N SER A 341 10.63 -19.74 -23.24
CA SER A 341 11.44 -20.35 -22.17
C SER A 341 12.91 -20.35 -22.58
N PHE A 342 13.60 -19.22 -22.44
CA PHE A 342 15.04 -19.19 -22.56
C PHE A 342 15.63 -19.95 -21.37
N GLY A 343 16.12 -21.18 -21.62
CA GLY A 343 16.97 -21.88 -20.66
C GLY A 343 18.30 -21.13 -20.55
N GLY A 344 18.56 -20.48 -19.42
CA GLY A 344 19.82 -19.78 -19.17
C GLY A 344 19.71 -18.58 -18.22
N TYR A 345 20.80 -17.81 -18.12
CA TYR A 345 21.03 -16.66 -17.24
C TYR A 345 20.02 -15.48 -17.36
N PHE A 346 19.10 -15.52 -18.32
CA PHE A 346 18.07 -14.48 -18.46
C PHE A 346 16.86 -14.83 -17.59
N LYS A 347 16.74 -14.18 -16.43
CA LYS A 347 15.51 -14.22 -15.62
C LYS A 347 14.36 -13.66 -16.47
N ARG A 348 13.19 -14.33 -16.43
CA ARG A 348 12.02 -14.05 -17.29
C ARG A 348 11.58 -12.57 -17.33
N GLY A 349 11.78 -11.82 -16.24
CA GLY A 349 11.46 -10.39 -16.17
C GLY A 349 12.35 -9.46 -17.01
N ASN A 350 13.59 -9.86 -17.32
CA ASN A 350 14.59 -8.95 -17.91
C ASN A 350 14.26 -8.57 -19.36
N LEU A 351 13.70 -9.51 -20.13
CA LEU A 351 13.38 -9.28 -21.54
C LEU A 351 12.23 -8.29 -21.72
N PHE A 352 11.23 -8.31 -20.83
CA PHE A 352 10.15 -7.33 -20.82
C PHE A 352 10.70 -5.90 -20.65
N THR A 353 11.57 -5.68 -19.66
CA THR A 353 12.21 -4.39 -19.42
C THR A 353 13.06 -3.95 -20.62
N ILE A 354 13.83 -4.86 -21.23
CA ILE A 354 14.61 -4.59 -22.44
C ILE A 354 13.71 -4.15 -23.60
N GLY A 355 12.60 -4.85 -23.84
CA GLY A 355 11.64 -4.51 -24.89
C GLY A 355 11.09 -3.09 -24.73
N LEU A 356 10.70 -2.71 -23.52
CA LEU A 356 10.24 -1.35 -23.21
C LEU A 356 11.33 -0.30 -23.43
N LEU A 357 12.58 -0.58 -23.03
CA LEU A 357 13.71 0.33 -23.27
C LEU A 357 14.01 0.51 -24.76
N LEU A 358 13.97 -0.57 -25.55
CA LEU A 358 14.15 -0.51 -27.01
C LEU A 358 13.05 0.30 -27.69
N LEU A 359 11.78 0.12 -27.29
CA LEU A 359 10.67 0.92 -27.78
C LEU A 359 10.90 2.41 -27.47
N PHE A 360 11.32 2.73 -26.24
CA PHE A 360 11.63 4.10 -25.87
C PHE A 360 12.76 4.68 -26.71
N LEU A 361 13.90 3.98 -26.83
CA LEU A 361 15.06 4.45 -27.60
C LEU A 361 14.69 4.71 -29.06
N PHE A 362 13.97 3.78 -29.69
CA PHE A 362 13.48 3.96 -31.05
C PHE A 362 12.54 5.17 -31.16
N SER A 363 11.63 5.35 -30.20
CA SER A 363 10.73 6.51 -30.15
C SER A 363 11.50 7.83 -30.00
N ALA A 364 12.51 7.88 -29.13
CA ALA A 364 13.29 9.06 -28.86
C ALA A 364 14.16 9.46 -30.06
N ILE A 365 14.78 8.49 -30.73
CA ILE A 365 15.56 8.69 -31.96
C ILE A 365 14.67 9.25 -33.07
N THR A 366 13.48 8.64 -33.28
CA THR A 366 12.54 9.12 -34.30
C THR A 366 12.00 10.51 -33.97
N CYS A 367 11.75 10.81 -32.69
CA CYS A 367 11.38 12.16 -32.23
C CYS A 367 12.47 13.20 -32.49
N PHE A 368 13.73 12.88 -32.17
CA PHE A 368 14.86 13.77 -32.41
C PHE A 368 15.11 14.00 -33.91
N TYR A 369 15.04 12.94 -34.72
CA TYR A 369 15.15 13.02 -36.17
C TYR A 369 14.05 13.91 -36.76
N TYR A 370 12.80 13.71 -36.33
CA TYR A 370 11.67 14.52 -36.78
C TYR A 370 11.80 16.00 -36.40
N TRP A 371 12.29 16.28 -35.19
CA TRP A 371 12.52 17.65 -34.73
C TRP A 371 13.49 18.42 -35.65
N LYS A 372 14.52 17.74 -36.19
CA LYS A 372 15.48 18.34 -37.14
C LYS A 372 14.89 18.57 -38.54
N GLN A 373 13.87 17.83 -38.97
CA GLN A 373 13.36 17.95 -40.34
C GLN A 373 12.41 19.16 -40.54
N LYS A 374 12.49 19.76 -41.74
CA LYS A 374 11.55 20.79 -42.20
C LYS A 374 10.20 20.18 -42.60
N GLN A 375 9.35 19.98 -41.59
CA GLN A 375 7.89 20.24 -41.63
C GLN A 375 7.02 19.47 -42.65
N VAL A 376 7.05 18.12 -42.68
CA VAL A 376 5.92 17.36 -43.25
C VAL A 376 5.29 16.51 -42.16
N TYR A 377 3.99 16.65 -41.96
CA TYR A 377 3.24 15.79 -41.04
C TYR A 377 3.26 14.35 -41.56
N LYS A 378 3.71 13.42 -40.70
CA LYS A 378 3.64 11.98 -40.98
C LYS A 378 3.05 11.27 -39.74
N PRO A 379 1.96 10.49 -39.90
CA PRO A 379 1.30 9.82 -38.79
C PRO A 379 2.22 8.95 -37.93
N PHE A 380 3.16 8.25 -38.57
CA PHE A 380 4.16 7.41 -37.91
C PHE A 380 5.05 8.20 -36.93
N TYR A 381 5.62 9.33 -37.35
CA TYR A 381 6.44 10.16 -36.45
C TYR A 381 5.62 10.77 -35.31
N ASN A 382 4.37 11.17 -35.56
CA ASN A 382 3.51 11.65 -34.48
C ASN A 382 3.30 10.55 -33.43
N LEU A 383 3.04 9.31 -33.85
CA LEU A 383 2.85 8.19 -32.93
C LEU A 383 4.06 8.00 -32.00
N PHE A 384 5.29 7.99 -32.55
CA PHE A 384 6.49 7.86 -31.73
C PHE A 384 6.75 9.07 -30.84
N ASN A 385 6.46 10.28 -31.30
CA ASN A 385 6.55 11.48 -30.45
C ASN A 385 5.61 11.38 -29.24
N GLN A 386 4.41 10.83 -29.42
CA GLN A 386 3.48 10.59 -28.33
C GLN A 386 3.97 9.50 -27.37
N ILE A 387 4.59 8.43 -27.88
CA ILE A 387 5.23 7.39 -27.05
C ILE A 387 6.38 8.00 -26.23
N THR A 388 7.29 8.75 -26.87
CA THR A 388 8.39 9.43 -26.17
C THR A 388 7.85 10.37 -25.09
N TYR A 389 6.80 11.14 -25.39
CA TYR A 389 6.18 12.07 -24.45
C TYR A 389 5.70 11.38 -23.17
N VAL A 390 5.04 10.22 -23.27
CA VAL A 390 4.54 9.49 -22.09
C VAL A 390 5.67 8.74 -21.39
N SER A 391 6.55 8.09 -22.15
CA SER A 391 7.58 7.20 -21.61
C SER A 391 8.73 7.93 -20.92
N ILE A 392 8.99 9.20 -21.24
CA ILE A 392 10.08 9.98 -20.62
C ILE A 392 9.90 10.16 -19.11
N ILE A 393 8.67 10.05 -18.61
CA ILE A 393 8.37 10.08 -17.17
C ILE A 393 8.98 8.87 -16.45
N TYR A 394 8.99 7.71 -17.11
CA TYR A 394 9.34 6.42 -16.52
C TYR A 394 10.72 5.91 -16.91
N ILE A 395 11.36 6.51 -17.92
CA ILE A 395 12.57 5.93 -18.51
C ILE A 395 13.70 5.75 -17.51
N PHE A 396 13.91 6.70 -16.60
CA PHE A 396 14.97 6.61 -15.60
C PHE A 396 14.74 5.49 -14.60
N LEU A 397 13.48 5.23 -14.23
CA LEU A 397 13.11 4.08 -13.40
C LEU A 397 13.28 2.77 -14.14
N LEU A 398 12.90 2.72 -15.43
CA LEU A 398 13.10 1.53 -16.27
C LEU A 398 14.59 1.22 -16.45
N VAL A 399 15.43 2.23 -16.65
CA VAL A 399 16.89 2.08 -16.75
C VAL A 399 17.46 1.59 -15.42
N LEU A 400 17.03 2.16 -14.29
CA LEU A 400 17.50 1.71 -12.98
C LEU A 400 17.07 0.27 -12.68
N SER A 401 15.81 -0.09 -12.94
CA SER A 401 15.32 -1.46 -12.81
C SER A 401 16.11 -2.41 -13.70
N PHE A 402 16.38 -2.01 -14.95
CA PHE A 402 17.20 -2.80 -15.87
C PHE A 402 18.62 -3.01 -15.31
N ILE A 403 19.28 -1.95 -14.83
CA ILE A 403 20.62 -2.04 -14.22
C ILE A 403 20.59 -2.96 -12.99
N HIS A 404 19.60 -2.80 -12.13
CA HIS A 404 19.41 -3.61 -10.94
C HIS A 404 19.20 -5.10 -11.24
N ASP A 405 18.42 -5.41 -12.28
CA ASP A 405 18.08 -6.80 -12.59
C ASP A 405 19.15 -7.51 -13.45
N ASN A 406 19.94 -6.76 -14.23
CA ASN A 406 20.87 -7.30 -15.23
C ASN A 406 22.35 -7.06 -14.93
N THR A 407 22.69 -6.28 -13.90
CA THR A 407 24.08 -5.98 -13.56
C THR A 407 24.35 -6.24 -12.09
N ASN A 408 25.62 -6.43 -11.74
CA ASN A 408 26.05 -6.59 -10.35
C ASN A 408 26.27 -5.24 -9.64
N ILE A 409 25.85 -4.12 -10.24
CA ILE A 409 26.06 -2.78 -9.65
C ILE A 409 25.42 -2.66 -8.26
N PHE A 410 24.30 -3.34 -8.03
CA PHE A 410 23.62 -3.39 -6.73
C PHE A 410 23.71 -4.77 -6.05
N HIS A 411 24.56 -5.68 -6.57
CA HIS A 411 24.82 -7.03 -6.02
C HIS A 411 23.60 -7.88 -5.63
N ASN A 412 22.44 -7.66 -6.25
CA ASN A 412 21.17 -8.18 -5.78
C ASN A 412 21.01 -9.71 -5.93
N HIS A 413 21.83 -10.35 -6.77
CA HIS A 413 21.82 -11.80 -6.98
C HIS A 413 22.76 -12.57 -6.05
N ASP A 414 23.70 -11.88 -5.40
CA ASP A 414 24.76 -12.52 -4.59
C ASP A 414 24.27 -12.85 -3.16
N TYR A 415 23.32 -12.08 -2.61
CA TYR A 415 22.92 -12.18 -1.20
C TYR A 415 21.63 -12.96 -0.93
N TYR A 416 20.75 -13.11 -1.93
CA TYR A 416 19.45 -13.80 -1.76
C TYR A 416 19.61 -15.28 -1.35
N ASN A 417 20.67 -15.94 -1.80
CA ASN A 417 20.98 -17.33 -1.42
C ASN A 417 21.59 -17.44 -0.01
N ASN A 418 22.18 -16.36 0.53
CA ASN A 418 22.83 -16.37 1.84
C ASN A 418 21.93 -15.86 2.98
N ALA A 419 20.92 -15.04 2.69
CA ALA A 419 19.99 -14.49 3.68
C ALA A 419 19.08 -15.54 4.35
N LEU A 420 18.79 -16.67 3.69
CA LEU A 420 18.00 -17.77 4.27
C LEU A 420 18.72 -18.51 5.40
N ASN A 421 20.06 -18.56 5.39
CA ASN A 421 20.85 -19.17 6.47
C ASN A 421 20.92 -18.29 7.73
N TYR A 422 20.45 -17.05 7.64
CA TYR A 422 20.73 -16.01 8.61
C TYR A 422 19.74 -15.95 9.78
N LYS A 423 18.45 -16.18 9.50
CA LYS A 423 17.41 -16.24 10.54
C LYS A 423 17.62 -17.39 11.53
N MET A 424 18.43 -18.40 11.17
CA MET A 424 18.81 -19.49 12.08
C MET A 424 19.94 -19.09 13.05
N VAL A 425 20.77 -18.09 12.70
CA VAL A 425 21.96 -17.70 13.49
C VAL A 425 21.60 -16.73 14.61
N GLU A 426 20.66 -15.81 14.39
CA GLU A 426 20.17 -14.87 15.42
C GLU A 426 19.48 -15.58 16.61
N ALA A 427 18.99 -16.81 16.40
CA ALA A 427 18.33 -17.61 17.43
C ALA A 427 19.30 -18.42 18.31
N SER A 428 20.61 -18.46 17.98
CA SER A 428 21.61 -19.23 18.71
C SER A 428 22.60 -18.30 19.43
N GLU A 429 22.53 -18.22 20.76
CA GLU A 429 23.36 -17.36 21.63
C GLU A 429 24.87 -17.73 21.69
N ILE A 430 25.41 -18.50 20.73
CA ILE A 430 26.83 -18.88 20.73
C ILE A 430 27.53 -18.28 19.51
N PRO A 431 28.28 -17.17 19.67
CA PRO A 431 29.12 -16.63 18.60
C PRO A 431 30.34 -17.54 18.43
N THR A 432 30.19 -18.58 17.62
CA THR A 432 31.35 -19.26 17.04
C THR A 432 31.87 -18.45 15.84
N VAL A 433 33.14 -18.63 15.51
CA VAL A 433 33.90 -17.88 14.48
C VAL A 433 33.23 -17.85 13.09
N HIS A 434 32.21 -18.68 12.84
CA HIS A 434 31.35 -18.60 11.65
C HIS A 434 30.35 -17.43 11.61
N ASN A 435 30.27 -16.59 12.66
CA ASN A 435 29.38 -15.42 12.71
C ASN A 435 29.94 -14.14 12.08
N THR A 436 31.23 -14.07 11.74
CA THR A 436 31.79 -12.89 11.03
C THR A 436 31.39 -12.89 9.55
N ASP A 437 31.41 -14.09 8.95
CA ASP A 437 30.83 -14.48 7.65
C ASP A 437 29.47 -13.86 7.39
N SER A 438 28.55 -14.28 8.25
CA SER A 438 27.18 -13.82 8.23
C SER A 438 27.17 -12.30 8.45
N TYR A 439 27.71 -11.78 9.56
CA TYR A 439 27.62 -10.35 9.91
C TYR A 439 28.03 -9.43 8.75
N PHE A 440 29.13 -9.75 8.09
CA PHE A 440 29.61 -9.00 6.94
C PHE A 440 28.66 -9.05 5.74
N GLN A 441 28.07 -10.22 5.45
CA GLN A 441 27.08 -10.38 4.37
C GLN A 441 25.80 -9.58 4.64
N SER A 442 25.28 -9.56 5.87
CA SER A 442 24.10 -8.76 6.22
C SER A 442 24.38 -7.26 6.16
N TYR A 443 25.58 -6.84 6.60
CA TYR A 443 26.03 -5.47 6.47
C TYR A 443 26.12 -5.04 5.00
N LEU A 444 26.71 -5.88 4.14
CA LEU A 444 26.81 -5.59 2.70
C LEU A 444 25.43 -5.58 2.02
N ASP A 445 24.55 -6.51 2.33
CA ASP A 445 23.18 -6.53 1.81
C ASP A 445 22.42 -5.24 2.20
N SER A 446 22.50 -4.84 3.46
CA SER A 446 21.90 -3.59 3.94
C SER A 446 22.49 -2.37 3.23
N TYR A 447 23.82 -2.31 3.08
CA TYR A 447 24.51 -1.23 2.37
C TYR A 447 24.07 -1.12 0.90
N TRP A 448 24.07 -2.23 0.16
CA TRP A 448 23.69 -2.22 -1.27
C TRP A 448 22.21 -1.92 -1.47
N ARG A 449 21.35 -2.36 -0.55
CA ARG A 449 19.94 -1.99 -0.52
C ARG A 449 19.75 -0.49 -0.30
N GLU A 450 20.48 0.09 0.65
CA GLU A 450 20.45 1.55 0.89
C GLU A 450 20.93 2.35 -0.33
N GLU A 451 21.99 1.89 -1.01
CA GLU A 451 22.46 2.52 -2.25
C GLU A 451 21.41 2.42 -3.36
N TYR A 452 20.79 1.25 -3.56
CA TYR A 452 19.70 1.10 -4.52
C TYR A 452 18.52 2.03 -4.20
N ASP A 453 18.10 2.11 -2.94
CA ASP A 453 17.02 2.99 -2.50
C ASP A 453 17.36 4.48 -2.73
N ARG A 454 18.62 4.87 -2.55
CA ARG A 454 19.10 6.23 -2.87
C ARG A 454 19.00 6.52 -4.37
N TRP A 455 19.49 5.62 -5.22
CA TRP A 455 19.39 5.78 -6.68
C TRP A 455 17.94 5.75 -7.16
N MET A 456 17.12 4.89 -6.58
CA MET A 456 15.68 4.84 -6.82
C MET A 456 15.02 6.18 -6.50
N SER A 457 15.36 6.78 -5.36
CA SER A 457 14.89 8.12 -4.99
C SER A 457 15.27 9.18 -6.03
N ILE A 458 16.54 9.20 -6.48
CA ILE A 458 17.01 10.16 -7.51
C ILE A 458 16.26 9.94 -8.83
N MET A 459 16.19 8.70 -9.31
CA MET A 459 15.61 8.36 -10.61
C MET A 459 14.10 8.58 -10.67
N LYS A 460 13.39 8.50 -9.54
CA LYS A 460 11.98 8.88 -9.43
C LYS A 460 11.76 10.33 -9.90
N TYR A 461 12.59 11.26 -9.46
CA TYR A 461 12.44 12.68 -9.80
C TYR A 461 12.99 13.06 -11.18
N SER A 462 14.08 12.41 -11.64
CA SER A 462 14.77 12.76 -12.89
C SER A 462 13.83 12.77 -14.11
N GLY A 463 13.04 11.71 -14.29
CA GLY A 463 12.09 11.61 -15.41
C GLY A 463 11.01 12.69 -15.37
N ILE A 464 10.53 13.03 -14.17
CA ILE A 464 9.50 14.05 -13.95
C ILE A 464 10.07 15.44 -14.27
N ILE A 465 11.25 15.77 -13.76
CA ILE A 465 11.91 17.06 -13.99
C ILE A 465 12.15 17.27 -15.48
N ILE A 466 12.65 16.24 -16.17
CA ILE A 466 12.88 16.28 -17.61
C ILE A 466 11.55 16.41 -18.35
N PHE A 467 10.54 15.61 -18.03
CA PHE A 467 9.22 15.70 -18.65
C PHE A 467 8.64 17.13 -18.56
N ILE A 468 8.60 17.69 -17.34
CA ILE A 468 8.08 19.03 -17.09
C ILE A 468 8.90 20.07 -17.87
N SER A 469 10.23 20.00 -17.81
CA SER A 469 11.12 20.94 -18.51
C SER A 469 10.89 20.96 -20.02
N PHE A 470 10.59 19.80 -20.62
CA PHE A 470 10.37 19.65 -22.06
C PHE A 470 8.91 19.88 -22.51
N LEU A 471 7.95 20.13 -21.59
CA LEU A 471 6.53 20.35 -21.94
C LEU A 471 6.33 21.39 -23.07
N PRO A 472 6.93 22.59 -23.03
CA PRO A 472 6.74 23.58 -24.11
C PRO A 472 7.31 23.12 -25.45
N ILE A 473 8.40 22.35 -25.43
CA ILE A 473 9.04 21.80 -26.64
C ILE A 473 8.09 20.79 -27.29
N PHE A 474 7.54 19.87 -26.50
CA PHE A 474 6.56 18.90 -26.97
C PHE A 474 5.30 19.58 -27.52
N LYS A 475 4.78 20.60 -26.84
CA LYS A 475 3.65 21.38 -27.37
C LYS A 475 3.96 21.97 -28.74
N LYS A 476 5.11 22.65 -28.88
CA LYS A 476 5.52 23.22 -30.17
C LYS A 476 5.61 22.16 -31.27
N LEU A 477 6.13 20.98 -30.92
CA LEU A 477 6.25 19.85 -31.82
C LEU A 477 4.88 19.29 -32.25
N PHE A 478 3.92 19.15 -31.33
CA PHE A 478 2.58 18.64 -31.64
C PHE A 478 1.70 19.67 -32.35
N VAL A 479 1.75 20.95 -31.97
CA VAL A 479 1.01 22.03 -32.66
C VAL A 479 1.43 22.15 -34.12
N LYS A 480 2.74 22.03 -34.39
CA LYS A 480 3.30 21.99 -35.75
C LYS A 480 2.80 20.79 -36.57
N GLN A 481 2.42 19.70 -35.92
CA GLN A 481 1.81 18.54 -36.58
C GLN A 481 0.31 18.72 -36.83
N LEU A 482 -0.35 19.63 -36.10
CA LEU A 482 -1.76 19.97 -36.29
C LEU A 482 -1.96 21.04 -37.38
N SER A 483 -0.97 21.91 -37.63
CA SER A 483 -1.07 22.89 -38.71
C SER A 483 -1.19 22.20 -40.07
N LEU A 484 -2.12 22.69 -40.90
CA LEU A 484 -2.27 22.24 -42.29
C LEU A 484 -0.91 22.36 -43.01
N PRO A 485 -0.56 21.41 -43.90
CA PRO A 485 0.63 21.55 -44.72
C PRO A 485 0.55 22.90 -45.44
N SER A 486 1.57 23.74 -45.28
CA SER A 486 1.67 24.95 -46.11
C SER A 486 1.65 24.48 -47.55
N LYS A 487 0.74 24.99 -48.38
CA LYS A 487 0.78 24.75 -49.82
C LYS A 487 2.15 25.22 -50.31
N THR A 488 3.05 24.28 -50.53
CA THR A 488 4.35 24.49 -51.19
C THR A 488 4.13 24.58 -52.69
#